data_AF-A0A4Q2DJW7-F1
#
_entry.id   AF-A0A4Q2DJW7-F1
#
_cell.length_a   1.000
_cell.length_b   1.000
_cell.length_c   1.000
_cell.angle_alpha   90.00
_cell.angle_beta   90.00
_cell.angle_gamma   90.00
#
_symmetry.space_group_name_H-M   'P 1'
#
loop_
_entity.id
_entity.type
_entity.pdbx_description
1 polymer ?
#
loop_
_entity_poly.entity_id
_entity_poly.type
_entity_poly.pdbx_seq_one_letter_code
_entity_poly.pdbx_strand_id
1 'polypeptide(L)'
;MQRPTLQGVRIRSTRDALQVFNGVATSRLPLITRRLDAEERRAISPGNVYVWEERGANTEPTGLGMERWTDGMGWGPSRVRDEFLFYHQKESDLADDFVSPITPWAQMMR
;
A
#
# COMPACT_ATOMS: atom_id res chain seq x y z
N MET A 1 -2.09 10.13 13.61
CA MET A 1 -1.07 9.37 12.88
C MET A 1 -1.45 7.89 12.91
N GLN A 2 -1.84 7.34 11.76
CA GLN A 2 -2.10 5.92 11.58
C GLN A 2 -0.78 5.15 11.72
N ARG A 3 -0.85 4.00 12.38
CA ARG A 3 0.30 3.10 12.57
C ARG A 3 0.02 1.79 11.84
N PRO A 4 1.06 1.01 11.49
CA PRO A 4 0.86 -0.33 10.96
C PRO A 4 -0.05 -1.15 11.87
N THR A 5 -0.90 -1.99 11.26
CA THR A 5 -1.71 -2.99 11.96
C THR A 5 -0.83 -3.93 12.79
N LEU A 6 0.33 -4.31 12.25
CA LEU A 6 1.41 -5.01 12.97
C LEU A 6 2.78 -4.50 12.52
N GLN A 7 3.79 -4.69 13.36
CA GLN A 7 5.19 -4.36 13.09
C GLN A 7 6.09 -5.56 13.43
N GLY A 8 7.21 -5.71 12.72
CA GLY A 8 8.17 -6.80 12.96
C GLY A 8 7.63 -8.19 12.65
N VAL A 9 6.59 -8.30 11.81
CA VAL A 9 5.93 -9.57 11.48
C VAL A 9 6.08 -9.88 9.99
N ARG A 10 6.29 -11.16 9.68
CA ARG A 10 6.21 -11.69 8.31
C ARG A 10 5.00 -12.61 8.18
N ILE A 11 4.09 -12.26 7.27
CA ILE A 11 2.98 -13.14 6.87
C ILE A 11 3.55 -14.25 5.99
N ARG A 12 3.42 -15.51 6.41
CA ARG A 12 3.98 -16.67 5.70
C ARG A 12 2.91 -17.56 5.07
N SER A 13 1.67 -17.42 5.52
CA SER A 13 0.55 -18.25 5.09
C SER A 13 -0.77 -17.49 5.16
N THR A 14 -1.79 -18.02 4.49
CA THR A 14 -3.17 -17.52 4.59
C THR A 14 -3.68 -17.56 6.04
N ARG A 15 -3.24 -18.55 6.84
CA ARG A 15 -3.61 -18.64 8.26
C ARG A 15 -3.10 -17.43 9.05
N ASP A 16 -1.86 -16.99 8.80
CA ASP A 16 -1.30 -15.80 9.45
C ASP A 16 -2.15 -14.57 9.11
N ALA A 17 -2.49 -14.39 7.82
CA ALA A 17 -3.33 -13.28 7.37
C ALA A 17 -4.72 -13.29 8.03
N LEU A 18 -5.38 -14.45 8.11
CA LEU A 18 -6.67 -14.61 8.78
C LEU A 18 -6.62 -14.25 10.27
N GLN A 19 -5.52 -14.54 10.96
CA GLN A 19 -5.35 -14.12 12.36
C GLN A 19 -5.25 -12.60 12.48
N VAL A 20 -4.55 -11.93 11.56
CA VAL A 20 -4.51 -10.46 11.51
C VAL A 20 -5.90 -9.90 11.26
N PHE A 21 -6.64 -10.44 10.28
CA PHE A 21 -8.02 -10.02 10.01
C PHE A 21 -8.93 -10.20 11.22
N ASN A 22 -8.87 -11.33 11.91
CA ASN A 22 -9.63 -11.52 13.14
C ASN A 22 -9.23 -10.53 14.25
N GLY A 23 -7.94 -10.20 14.36
CA GLY A 23 -7.45 -9.17 15.28
C GLY A 23 -8.03 -7.78 14.98
N VAL A 24 -8.13 -7.43 13.70
CA VAL A 24 -8.75 -6.17 13.25
C VAL A 24 -10.27 -6.19 13.46
N ALA A 25 -10.96 -7.26 13.05
CA ALA A 25 -12.41 -7.41 13.20
C ALA A 25 -12.88 -7.40 14.67
N THR A 26 -12.02 -7.82 15.60
CA THR A 26 -12.27 -7.75 17.06
C THR A 26 -11.70 -6.49 17.71
N SER A 27 -11.30 -5.50 16.91
CA SER A 27 -10.73 -4.21 17.34
C SER A 27 -9.51 -4.32 18.26
N ARG A 28 -8.80 -5.45 18.22
CA ARG A 28 -7.53 -5.65 18.94
C ARG A 28 -6.32 -5.12 18.18
N LEU A 29 -6.42 -5.05 16.86
CA LEU A 29 -5.42 -4.47 15.97
C LEU A 29 -6.03 -3.28 15.22
N PRO A 30 -5.24 -2.22 14.93
CA PRO A 30 -5.77 -1.04 14.27
C PRO A 30 -6.07 -1.30 12.79
N LEU A 31 -7.22 -0.79 12.33
CA LEU A 31 -7.59 -0.69 10.92
C LEU A 31 -7.07 0.63 10.33
N ILE A 32 -6.53 0.57 9.12
CA ILE A 32 -6.21 1.76 8.32
C ILE A 32 -7.50 2.25 7.68
N THR A 33 -7.92 3.47 8.01
CA THR A 33 -9.23 4.03 7.60
C THR A 33 -9.12 5.08 6.50
N ARG A 34 -7.92 5.57 6.24
CA ARG A 34 -7.61 6.51 5.15
C ARG A 34 -6.25 6.23 4.54
N ARG A 35 -5.96 6.85 3.39
CA ARG A 35 -4.61 6.85 2.81
C ARG A 35 -3.59 7.37 3.82
N LEU A 36 -2.38 6.80 3.75
CA LEU A 36 -1.25 7.29 4.53
C LEU A 36 -0.84 8.68 4.03
N ASP A 37 -0.58 9.58 4.97
CA ASP A 37 0.04 10.86 4.67
C ASP A 37 1.55 10.70 4.37
N ALA A 38 2.23 11.81 4.07
CA ALA A 38 3.64 11.79 3.69
C ALA A 38 4.57 11.30 4.82
N GLU A 39 4.23 11.53 6.09
CA GLU A 39 5.03 11.08 7.22
C GLU A 39 4.81 9.59 7.49
N GLU A 40 3.54 9.18 7.55
CA GLU A 40 3.14 7.79 7.73
C GLU A 40 3.70 6.88 6.63
N ARG A 41 3.72 7.37 5.38
CA ARG A 41 4.32 6.68 4.23
C ARG A 41 5.83 6.54 4.34
N ARG A 42 6.54 7.58 4.80
CA ARG A 42 8.00 7.52 5.04
C ARG A 42 8.37 6.51 6.13
N ALA A 43 7.43 6.19 7.02
CA ALA A 43 7.61 5.19 8.08
C ALA A 43 7.38 3.73 7.63
N ILE A 44 7.05 3.47 6.36
CA ILE A 44 6.93 2.10 5.83
C ILE A 44 8.30 1.43 5.85
N SER A 45 8.37 0.25 6.47
CA SER A 45 9.60 -0.52 6.61
C SER A 45 9.32 -2.02 6.60
N PRO A 46 10.36 -2.87 6.38
CA PRO A 46 10.21 -4.31 6.43
C PRO A 46 9.57 -4.79 7.74
N GLY A 47 8.55 -5.64 7.63
CA GLY A 47 7.81 -6.19 8.77
C GLY A 47 6.57 -5.38 9.18
N ASN A 48 6.30 -4.23 8.57
CA ASN A 48 5.02 -3.56 8.71
C ASN A 48 3.92 -4.31 7.95
N VAL A 49 2.75 -4.43 8.59
CA VAL A 49 1.53 -4.99 8.00
C VAL A 49 0.43 -3.94 8.11
N TYR A 50 -0.29 -3.69 7.02
CA TYR A 50 -1.39 -2.73 6.97
C TYR A 50 -2.65 -3.43 6.47
N VAL A 51 -3.75 -3.24 7.19
CA VAL A 51 -5.08 -3.75 6.82
C VAL A 51 -6.03 -2.57 6.66
N TRP A 52 -6.76 -2.53 5.56
CA TRP A 52 -7.80 -1.55 5.30
C TRP A 52 -9.03 -2.25 4.73
N GLU A 53 -10.17 -1.58 4.80
CA GLU A 53 -11.39 -2.02 4.12
C GLU A 53 -11.54 -1.27 2.80
N GLU A 54 -11.85 -2.01 1.74
CA GLU A 54 -12.21 -1.42 0.46
C GLU A 54 -13.50 -0.62 0.61
N ARG A 55 -13.59 0.50 -0.12
CA ARG A 55 -14.74 1.39 -0.05
C ARG A 55 -15.99 0.66 -0.56
N GLY A 56 -17.00 0.51 0.29
CA GLY A 56 -18.31 0.02 -0.13
C GLY A 56 -19.05 1.05 -0.99
N ALA A 57 -19.93 0.59 -1.89
CA ALA A 57 -20.73 1.42 -2.80
C ALA A 57 -21.58 2.51 -2.11
N ASN A 58 -21.80 2.38 -0.79
CA ASN A 58 -22.69 3.23 0.00
C ASN A 58 -21.93 4.26 0.88
N THR A 59 -20.61 4.38 0.71
CA THR A 59 -19.79 5.27 1.56
C THR A 59 -19.79 6.68 0.97
N GLU A 60 -20.14 7.69 1.78
CA GLU A 60 -20.22 9.12 1.44
C GLU A 60 -19.16 9.58 0.42
N PRO A 61 -19.50 10.44 -0.56
CA PRO A 61 -18.62 10.80 -1.69
C PRO A 61 -17.33 11.52 -1.30
N THR A 62 -17.15 11.88 -0.02
CA THR A 62 -16.06 12.70 0.54
C THR A 62 -14.63 12.23 0.25
N GLY A 63 -14.44 11.04 -0.33
CA GLY A 63 -13.19 10.66 -1.02
C GLY A 63 -12.19 9.90 -0.16
N LEU A 64 -12.57 9.51 1.07
CA LEU A 64 -11.63 9.09 2.10
C LEU A 64 -11.26 7.59 2.11
N GLY A 65 -11.93 6.77 1.29
CA GLY A 65 -11.68 5.32 1.22
C GLY A 65 -10.53 4.92 0.29
N MET A 66 -9.94 3.74 0.52
CA MET A 66 -8.81 3.23 -0.27
C MET A 66 -9.20 1.98 -1.05
N GLU A 67 -9.28 2.10 -2.38
CA GLU A 67 -9.50 0.96 -3.29
C GLU A 67 -8.21 0.19 -3.57
N ARG A 68 -7.10 0.93 -3.68
CA ARG A 68 -5.76 0.39 -3.94
C ARG A 68 -4.75 1.02 -3.01
N TRP A 69 -3.85 0.19 -2.50
CA TRP A 69 -2.69 0.63 -1.75
C TRP A 69 -1.75 1.47 -2.62
N THR A 70 -1.27 2.59 -2.07
CA THR A 70 -0.31 3.48 -2.72
C THR A 70 0.70 3.96 -1.68
N ASP A 71 1.95 3.51 -1.78
CA ASP A 71 3.04 3.84 -0.86
C ASP A 71 4.14 4.69 -1.51
N GLY A 72 3.98 5.06 -2.78
CA GLY A 72 4.97 5.85 -3.51
C GLY A 72 6.26 5.09 -3.86
N MET A 73 6.31 3.78 -3.66
CA MET A 73 7.46 2.96 -4.05
C MET A 73 7.29 2.45 -5.49
N GLY A 74 8.40 2.34 -6.22
CA GLY A 74 8.43 1.72 -7.53
C GLY A 74 8.35 0.20 -7.41
N TRP A 75 7.23 -0.40 -7.80
CA TRP A 75 7.04 -1.86 -7.76
C TRP A 75 7.17 -2.48 -9.16
N GLY A 76 7.80 -3.65 -9.23
CA GLY A 76 7.78 -4.52 -10.41
C GLY A 76 6.41 -5.15 -10.67
N PRO A 77 6.25 -5.91 -11.77
CA PRO A 77 5.00 -6.62 -12.04
C PRO A 77 4.71 -7.66 -10.95
N SER A 78 3.42 -7.93 -10.71
CA SER A 78 3.00 -8.90 -9.70
C SER A 78 3.47 -10.32 -10.04
N ARG A 79 3.68 -11.10 -8.99
CA ARG A 79 3.94 -12.54 -9.03
C ARG A 79 2.97 -13.23 -8.11
N VAL A 80 2.20 -14.16 -8.65
CA VAL A 80 1.27 -14.97 -7.85
C VAL A 80 2.06 -16.09 -7.17
N ARG A 81 1.84 -16.27 -5.88
CA ARG A 81 2.26 -17.47 -5.15
C ARG A 81 1.22 -17.75 -4.07
N ASP A 82 0.60 -18.92 -4.18
CA ASP A 82 -0.54 -19.31 -3.35
C ASP A 82 -1.62 -18.20 -3.40
N GLU A 83 -2.16 -17.79 -2.25
CA GLU A 83 -3.18 -16.74 -2.13
C GLU A 83 -2.60 -15.31 -2.09
N PHE A 84 -1.34 -15.12 -2.47
CA PHE A 84 -0.65 -13.83 -2.34
C PHE A 84 -0.12 -13.30 -3.67
N LEU A 85 -0.17 -11.98 -3.80
CA LEU A 85 0.56 -11.22 -4.81
C LEU A 85 1.85 -10.67 -4.21
N PHE A 86 2.97 -11.01 -4.82
CA PHE A 86 4.29 -10.51 -4.47
C PHE A 86 4.75 -9.46 -5.46
N TYR A 87 5.43 -8.45 -4.94
CA TYR A 87 6.04 -7.37 -5.69
C TYR A 87 7.49 -7.22 -5.21
N HIS A 88 8.40 -7.02 -6.17
CA HIS A 88 9.78 -6.62 -5.87
C HIS A 88 9.91 -5.12 -6.06
N GLN A 89 10.51 -4.45 -5.07
CA GLN A 89 10.81 -3.03 -5.19
C GLN A 89 11.90 -2.85 -6.26
N LYS A 90 11.67 -1.91 -7.17
CA LYS A 90 12.68 -1.46 -8.13
C LYS A 90 13.70 -0.60 -7.39
N GLU A 91 14.96 -0.65 -7.82
CA GLU A 91 15.95 0.30 -7.36
C GLU A 91 15.44 1.72 -7.69
N SER A 92 15.53 2.62 -6.72
CA SER A 92 15.25 4.03 -6.98
C SER A 92 16.37 4.55 -7.85
N ASP A 93 16.09 4.80 -9.13
CA ASP A 93 16.98 5.58 -9.99
C ASP A 93 17.00 7.01 -9.43
N LEU A 94 17.86 7.27 -8.43
CA LEU A 94 18.16 8.63 -7.96
C LEU A 94 18.71 9.54 -9.08
N ALA A 95 18.97 8.96 -10.25
CA ALA A 95 19.33 9.65 -11.48
C ALA A 95 18.12 10.25 -12.24
N ASP A 96 16.89 9.73 -12.05
CA ASP A 96 15.72 10.18 -12.83
C ASP A 96 15.12 11.50 -12.30
N ASP A 97 15.39 11.83 -11.02
CA ASP A 97 15.05 13.14 -10.44
C ASP A 97 15.89 14.30 -11.04
N PHE A 98 17.02 13.99 -11.71
CA PHE A 98 17.83 14.98 -12.44
C PHE A 98 17.53 15.03 -13.95
N VAL A 99 16.72 14.11 -14.48
CA VAL A 99 16.35 14.05 -15.90
C VAL A 99 14.84 14.08 -16.05
N SER A 100 14.21 15.13 -15.52
CA SER A 100 12.94 15.56 -16.10
C SER A 100 13.23 16.43 -17.31
N PRO A 101 13.03 15.89 -18.53
CA PRO A 101 12.28 16.65 -19.50
C PRO A 101 11.16 15.78 -20.07
N ILE A 102 9.93 16.12 -19.68
CA ILE A 102 8.72 16.01 -20.51
C ILE A 102 8.39 14.58 -21.00
N THR A 103 7.38 13.96 -20.38
CA THR A 103 6.82 12.68 -20.83
C THR A 103 6.41 12.75 -22.32
N PRO A 104 6.77 11.77 -23.18
CA PRO A 104 6.63 11.85 -24.65
C PRO A 104 5.22 12.09 -25.20
N TRP A 105 4.17 11.75 -24.44
CA TRP A 105 2.78 11.92 -24.88
C TRP A 105 2.35 13.39 -24.99
N ALA A 106 3.05 14.31 -24.32
CA ALA A 106 2.73 15.74 -24.33
C ALA A 106 3.09 16.46 -25.65
N GLN A 107 3.79 15.81 -26.58
CA GLN A 107 4.12 16.38 -27.90
C GLN A 107 3.14 16.01 -29.01
N MET A 108 2.21 15.08 -28.79
CA MET A 108 1.30 14.59 -29.84
C MET A 108 -0.04 15.34 -29.92
N MET A 109 -0.15 16.49 -29.24
CA MET A 109 -1.34 17.35 -29.17
C MET A 109 -1.03 18.79 -29.64
N ARG A 110 -0.27 18.94 -30.73
CA ARG A 110 -0.15 20.20 -31.47
C ARG A 110 -0.55 20.00 -32.92
#